data_AF-A0A1N7F3U9-F1
#
_entry.id   AF-A0A1N7F3U9-F1
#
_cell.length_a   1.000
_cell.length_b   1.000
_cell.length_c   1.000
_cell.angle_alpha   90.00
_cell.angle_beta   90.00
_cell.angle_gamma   90.00
#
_symmetry.space_group_name_H-M   'P 1'
#
loop_
_entity.id
_entity.type
_entity.pdbx_description
1 polymer ?
#
loop_
_entity_poly.entity_id
_entity_poly.type
_entity_poly.pdbx_seq_one_letter_code
_entity_poly.pdbx_strand_id
1 'polypeptide(L)'
;MDHGTLGRLRSGKTHRWRGGDQGIDVAGLLTDRGFEGEWDCYQAKHYADPLTPSTAIPEIIKVFGHVVRGDYTMPRRYSFVAPKGCGPTLNRLLSHPSELKEKVLATLDDGSPATRELTAEDVAAIRAAAEQTDFKMFLGVQLIELIDGHARTNYHAFRFGTSLPARGAPDQPPVDLEPHETRYIAQLLEVYSESEAESTLSAQSIASDAVHGPHFRRQRQAFYSAEALRVYARDSVPPGTFESLLDDVHAGVVEIAEVSHASGRDRLTAVLTHSTQLQLDSHRLVSVTGLEDRKGLCHQLANDDRLTWVSKK
;
A
#
# COMPACT_ATOMS: atom_id res chain seq x y z
N MET A 1 31.96 -10.10 2.02
CA MET A 1 30.87 -11.08 1.82
C MET A 1 29.67 -10.25 1.40
N ASP A 2 29.36 -10.33 0.12
CA ASP A 2 28.42 -9.45 -0.56
C ASP A 2 26.99 -9.94 -0.29
N HIS A 3 26.24 -9.18 0.51
CA HIS A 3 24.84 -9.47 0.78
C HIS A 3 24.02 -8.99 -0.42
N GLY A 4 23.70 -9.94 -1.31
CA GLY A 4 22.88 -9.76 -2.50
C GLY A 4 21.66 -8.92 -2.20
N THR A 5 21.67 -7.70 -2.71
CA THR A 5 20.60 -6.72 -2.57
C THR A 5 19.38 -7.27 -3.32
N LEU A 6 18.27 -7.50 -2.62
CA LEU A 6 16.96 -7.60 -3.24
C LEU A 6 16.69 -6.24 -3.90
N GLY A 7 17.06 -6.16 -5.17
CA GLY A 7 16.96 -4.96 -5.99
C GLY A 7 15.52 -4.47 -6.00
N ARG A 8 15.36 -3.14 -5.90
CA ARG A 8 14.12 -2.42 -6.23
C ARG A 8 13.49 -3.07 -7.47
N LEU A 9 12.31 -3.65 -7.32
CA LEU A 9 11.43 -3.97 -8.44
C LEU A 9 11.14 -2.65 -9.16
N ARG A 10 11.89 -2.37 -10.22
CA ARG A 10 11.62 -1.26 -11.14
C ARG A 10 10.30 -1.60 -11.83
N SER A 11 9.26 -0.80 -11.60
CA SER A 11 8.06 -0.71 -12.46
C SER A 11 7.49 -2.06 -12.95
N GLY A 12 7.41 -3.07 -12.07
CA GLY A 12 6.78 -4.34 -12.43
C GLY A 12 5.29 -4.32 -12.12
N LYS A 13 4.45 -4.82 -13.04
CA LYS A 13 3.04 -5.09 -12.74
C LYS A 13 2.95 -6.45 -12.05
N THR A 14 2.40 -6.49 -10.84
CA THR A 14 2.14 -7.74 -10.13
C THR A 14 0.71 -8.18 -10.42
N HIS A 15 0.53 -9.38 -10.97
CA HIS A 15 -0.80 -9.95 -11.24
C HIS A 15 -1.02 -11.18 -10.36
N ARG A 16 -2.14 -11.17 -9.62
CA ARG A 16 -2.63 -12.33 -8.87
C ARG A 16 -3.63 -13.08 -9.74
N TRP A 17 -3.32 -14.32 -10.09
CA TRP A 17 -4.21 -15.13 -10.91
C TRP A 17 -5.19 -15.89 -10.01
N ARG A 18 -6.48 -15.91 -10.39
CA ARG A 18 -7.51 -16.72 -9.73
C ARG A 18 -8.37 -17.38 -10.81
N GLY A 19 -8.03 -18.62 -11.19
CA GLY A 19 -8.83 -19.50 -12.05
C GLY A 19 -8.13 -19.91 -13.35
N GLY A 20 -8.08 -21.21 -13.64
CA GLY A 20 -7.34 -21.80 -14.78
C GLY A 20 -5.86 -21.95 -14.46
N ASP A 21 -5.53 -22.95 -13.64
CA ASP A 21 -4.22 -23.12 -13.00
C ASP A 21 -3.13 -23.43 -14.03
N GLN A 22 -2.47 -22.39 -14.53
CA GLN A 22 -1.27 -22.54 -15.38
C GLN A 22 0.01 -22.81 -14.55
N GLY A 23 -0.12 -23.29 -13.32
CA GLY A 23 0.98 -23.46 -12.39
C GLY A 23 1.58 -22.15 -11.88
N ILE A 24 0.77 -21.08 -11.80
CA ILE A 24 1.18 -19.75 -11.37
C ILE A 24 0.17 -19.20 -10.36
N ASP A 25 0.57 -19.02 -9.10
CA ASP A 25 -0.26 -18.33 -8.11
C ASP A 25 -0.09 -16.80 -8.17
N VAL A 26 1.16 -16.34 -8.28
CA VAL A 26 1.51 -14.92 -8.44
C VAL A 26 2.65 -14.77 -9.44
N ALA A 27 2.49 -13.85 -10.39
CA ALA A 27 3.53 -13.46 -11.33
C ALA A 27 3.98 -12.02 -11.05
N GLY A 28 5.30 -11.83 -10.91
CA GLY A 28 5.92 -10.51 -11.02
C GLY A 28 6.33 -10.27 -12.46
N LEU A 29 5.62 -9.42 -13.19
CA LEU A 29 5.96 -9.08 -14.58
C LEU A 29 6.95 -7.91 -14.58
N LEU A 30 8.16 -8.11 -15.13
CA LEU A 30 9.22 -7.10 -15.13
C LEU A 30 9.22 -6.24 -16.39
N THR A 31 8.42 -6.61 -17.39
CA THR A 31 8.30 -5.89 -18.66
C THR A 31 6.83 -5.72 -19.04
N ASP A 32 6.58 -4.77 -19.93
CA ASP A 32 5.26 -4.54 -20.54
C ASP A 32 4.81 -5.68 -21.47
N ARG A 33 5.74 -6.54 -21.91
CA ARG A 33 5.47 -7.78 -22.66
C ARG A 33 4.88 -8.91 -21.81
N GLY A 34 4.73 -8.71 -20.50
CA GLY A 34 4.12 -9.70 -19.60
C GLY A 34 4.81 -11.06 -19.64
N PHE A 35 4.05 -12.13 -19.85
CA PHE A 35 4.54 -13.52 -19.91
C PHE A 35 5.37 -13.85 -21.15
N GLU A 36 5.44 -12.94 -22.12
CA GLU A 36 6.34 -13.04 -23.28
C GLU A 36 7.70 -12.35 -23.01
N GLY A 37 7.84 -11.67 -21.86
CA GLY A 37 9.06 -10.99 -21.43
C GLY A 37 9.67 -11.58 -20.17
N GLU A 38 10.50 -10.79 -19.46
CA GLU A 38 11.04 -11.25 -18.18
C GLU A 38 9.96 -11.22 -17.09
N TRP A 39 9.83 -12.33 -16.37
CA TRP A 39 8.92 -12.47 -15.24
C TRP A 39 9.45 -13.44 -14.18
N ASP A 40 9.00 -13.25 -12.94
CA ASP A 40 9.29 -14.14 -11.80
C ASP A 40 7.98 -14.85 -11.38
N CYS A 41 8.06 -16.16 -11.13
CA CYS A 41 6.95 -16.99 -10.68
C CYS A 41 7.04 -17.23 -9.16
N TYR A 42 5.91 -17.05 -8.47
CA TYR A 42 5.76 -17.41 -7.06
C TYR A 42 4.65 -18.44 -6.91
N GLN A 43 5.02 -19.66 -6.56
CA GLN A 43 4.08 -20.75 -6.26
C GLN A 43 3.81 -20.77 -4.76
N ALA A 44 2.61 -20.35 -4.37
CA ALA A 44 2.15 -20.26 -3.01
C ALA A 44 1.38 -21.52 -2.59
N LYS A 45 1.80 -22.16 -1.49
CA LYS A 45 1.12 -23.32 -0.92
C LYS A 45 0.84 -23.13 0.56
N HIS A 46 -0.38 -23.48 0.97
CA HIS A 46 -0.80 -23.42 2.38
C HIS A 46 -1.15 -24.83 2.86
N TYR A 47 -0.16 -25.52 3.41
CA TYR A 47 -0.30 -26.85 4.00
C TYR A 47 -0.04 -26.81 5.51
N ALA A 48 -0.49 -27.85 6.21
CA ALA A 48 -0.23 -28.05 7.64
C ALA A 48 1.28 -28.26 7.92
N ASP A 49 1.96 -28.96 7.00
CA ASP A 49 3.37 -29.32 7.07
C ASP A 49 4.24 -28.54 6.08
N PRO A 50 5.56 -28.43 6.32
CA PRO A 50 6.51 -27.87 5.36
C PRO A 50 6.48 -28.60 4.02
N LEU A 51 6.78 -27.88 2.93
CA LEU A 51 6.83 -28.46 1.59
C LEU A 51 7.91 -29.55 1.48
N THR A 52 7.58 -30.61 0.76
CA THR A 52 8.46 -31.76 0.52
C THR A 52 8.77 -31.88 -0.97
N PRO A 53 9.78 -32.67 -1.37
CA PRO A 53 10.02 -32.92 -2.79
C PRO A 53 8.81 -33.50 -3.52
N SER A 54 7.98 -34.31 -2.84
CA SER A 54 6.77 -34.90 -3.43
C SER A 54 5.69 -33.89 -3.75
N THR A 55 5.68 -32.71 -3.12
CA THR A 55 4.77 -31.61 -3.46
C THR A 55 5.40 -30.60 -4.40
N ALA A 56 6.72 -30.38 -4.31
CA ALA A 56 7.42 -29.39 -5.13
C ALA A 56 7.70 -29.85 -6.57
N ILE A 57 8.19 -31.08 -6.76
CA ILE A 57 8.56 -31.60 -8.08
C ILE A 57 7.39 -31.60 -9.08
N PRO A 58 6.16 -32.02 -8.71
CA PRO A 58 5.03 -31.93 -9.63
C PRO A 58 4.77 -30.51 -10.13
N GLU A 59 4.93 -29.49 -9.28
CA GLU A 59 4.75 -28.09 -9.68
C GLU A 59 5.87 -27.62 -10.61
N ILE A 60 7.11 -28.08 -10.41
CA ILE A 60 8.22 -27.83 -11.35
C ILE A 60 7.90 -28.39 -12.73
N ILE A 61 7.42 -29.64 -12.80
CA ILE A 61 7.07 -30.30 -14.06
C ILE A 61 5.95 -29.55 -14.79
N LYS A 62 4.93 -29.08 -14.07
CA LYS A 62 3.84 -28.29 -14.66
C LYS A 62 4.35 -27.02 -15.35
N VAL A 63 5.26 -26.28 -14.74
CA VAL A 63 5.84 -25.06 -15.34
C VAL A 63 6.51 -25.37 -16.66
N PHE A 64 7.31 -26.43 -16.73
CA PHE A 64 7.88 -26.89 -18.00
C PHE A 64 6.79 -27.27 -19.02
N GLY A 65 5.74 -27.97 -18.58
CA GLY A 65 4.62 -28.33 -19.45
C GLY A 65 3.88 -27.13 -20.04
N HIS A 66 3.75 -26.04 -19.30
CA HIS A 66 3.19 -24.78 -19.82
C HIS A 66 4.15 -24.05 -20.76
N VAL A 67 5.45 -24.02 -20.45
CA VAL A 67 6.46 -23.44 -21.35
C VAL A 67 6.49 -24.18 -22.68
N VAL A 68 6.47 -25.52 -22.67
CA VAL A 68 6.48 -26.36 -23.87
C VAL A 68 5.22 -26.15 -24.72
N ARG A 69 4.06 -25.97 -24.09
CA ARG A 69 2.80 -25.63 -24.79
C ARG A 69 2.76 -24.20 -25.34
N GLY A 70 3.73 -23.36 -24.96
CA GLY A 70 3.79 -21.96 -25.39
C GLY A 70 2.84 -21.05 -24.62
N ASP A 71 2.36 -21.46 -23.44
CA ASP A 71 1.48 -20.62 -22.61
C ASP A 71 2.22 -19.39 -22.07
N TYR A 72 3.54 -19.50 -21.84
CA TYR A 72 4.42 -18.43 -21.40
C TYR A 72 5.90 -18.79 -21.60
N THR A 73 6.80 -17.79 -21.55
CA THR A 73 8.25 -18.04 -21.53
C THR A 73 8.69 -18.57 -20.18
N MET A 74 9.83 -19.27 -20.12
CA MET A 74 10.41 -19.73 -18.86
C MET A 74 10.61 -18.53 -17.90
N PRO A 75 10.14 -18.59 -16.63
CA PRO A 75 10.37 -17.50 -15.70
C PRO A 75 11.85 -17.40 -15.37
N ARG A 76 12.32 -16.20 -15.03
CA ARG A 76 13.69 -15.97 -14.57
C ARG A 76 13.94 -16.59 -13.20
N ARG A 77 12.91 -16.61 -12.34
CA ARG A 77 12.92 -17.22 -11.01
C ARG A 77 11.62 -17.95 -10.75
N TYR A 78 11.70 -19.07 -10.06
CA TYR A 78 10.56 -19.81 -9.56
C TYR A 78 10.70 -20.02 -8.06
N SER A 79 9.83 -19.36 -7.29
CA SER A 79 9.90 -19.30 -5.85
C SER A 79 8.76 -20.07 -5.19
N PHE A 80 9.10 -21.08 -4.39
CA PHE A 80 8.16 -21.73 -3.49
C PHE A 80 7.91 -20.86 -2.27
N VAL A 81 6.64 -20.54 -2.02
CA VAL A 81 6.20 -19.66 -0.94
C VAL A 81 5.22 -20.43 -0.06
N ALA A 82 5.57 -20.72 1.18
CA ALA A 82 4.67 -21.41 2.11
C ALA A 82 4.86 -20.88 3.54
N PRO A 83 3.78 -20.77 4.36
CA PRO A 83 3.90 -20.30 5.75
C PRO A 83 4.79 -21.19 6.62
N LYS A 84 4.87 -22.50 6.34
CA LYS A 84 5.77 -23.45 7.00
C LYS A 84 7.10 -23.66 6.25
N GLY A 85 7.31 -22.90 5.17
CA GLY A 85 8.48 -23.00 4.31
C GLY A 85 8.63 -24.37 3.63
N CYS A 86 9.84 -24.62 3.15
CA CYS A 86 10.26 -25.91 2.64
C CYS A 86 10.91 -26.74 3.77
N GLY A 87 10.62 -28.03 3.82
CA GLY A 87 11.24 -28.95 4.76
C GLY A 87 12.72 -29.19 4.46
N PRO A 88 13.49 -29.78 5.40
CA PRO A 88 14.94 -29.94 5.27
C PRO A 88 15.39 -30.64 3.98
N THR A 89 14.69 -31.70 3.59
CA THR A 89 15.00 -32.46 2.38
C THR A 89 14.81 -31.63 1.11
N LEU A 90 13.75 -30.83 1.04
CA LEU A 90 13.50 -29.95 -0.09
C LEU A 90 14.49 -28.79 -0.13
N ASN A 91 14.79 -28.16 1.03
CA ASN A 91 15.81 -27.10 1.10
C ASN A 91 17.18 -27.59 0.65
N ARG A 92 17.59 -28.79 1.06
CA ARG A 92 18.82 -29.41 0.57
C ARG A 92 18.78 -29.55 -0.95
N LEU A 93 17.70 -30.10 -1.50
CA LEU A 93 17.56 -30.30 -2.94
C LEU A 93 17.60 -28.96 -3.72
N LEU A 94 16.89 -27.92 -3.26
CA LEU A 94 16.92 -26.58 -3.84
C LEU A 94 18.30 -25.91 -3.75
N SER A 95 19.13 -26.29 -2.76
CA SER A 95 20.51 -25.82 -2.61
C SER A 95 21.51 -26.57 -3.51
N HIS A 96 21.09 -27.66 -4.14
CA HIS A 96 21.88 -28.47 -5.07
C HIS A 96 21.17 -28.59 -6.43
N PRO A 97 21.22 -27.55 -7.30
CA PRO A 97 20.48 -27.51 -8.56
C PRO A 97 20.69 -28.71 -9.49
N SER A 98 21.88 -29.31 -9.50
CA SER A 98 22.18 -30.52 -10.27
C SER A 98 21.40 -31.73 -9.74
N GLU A 99 21.37 -31.94 -8.41
CA GLU A 99 20.60 -33.01 -7.78
C GLU A 99 19.08 -32.81 -7.98
N LEU A 100 18.61 -31.56 -7.91
CA LEU A 100 17.21 -31.22 -8.20
C LEU A 100 16.84 -31.60 -9.63
N LYS A 101 17.70 -31.26 -10.60
CA LYS A 101 17.50 -31.59 -12.01
C LYS A 101 17.44 -33.10 -12.24
N GLU A 102 18.41 -33.84 -11.71
CA GLU A 102 18.41 -35.31 -11.79
C GLU A 102 17.13 -35.90 -11.20
N LYS A 103 16.67 -35.37 -10.05
CA LYS A 103 15.46 -35.85 -9.41
C LYS A 103 14.20 -35.56 -10.24
N VAL A 104 14.09 -34.38 -10.83
CA VAL A 104 12.98 -34.02 -11.72
C VAL A 104 12.97 -34.90 -12.96
N LEU A 105 14.12 -35.10 -13.60
CA LEU A 105 14.25 -35.97 -14.78
C LEU A 105 13.90 -37.43 -14.45
N ALA A 106 14.30 -37.94 -13.29
CA ALA A 106 13.92 -39.28 -12.83
C ALA A 106 12.41 -39.40 -12.57
N THR A 107 11.78 -38.35 -12.03
CA THR A 107 10.31 -38.32 -11.83
C THR A 107 9.54 -38.20 -13.13
N LEU A 108 10.16 -37.75 -14.22
CA LEU A 108 9.53 -37.83 -15.54
C LEU A 108 9.43 -39.28 -16.04
N ASP A 109 10.39 -40.14 -15.68
CA ASP A 109 10.47 -41.53 -16.14
C ASP A 109 9.69 -42.52 -15.27
N ASP A 110 9.32 -42.15 -14.04
CA ASP A 110 8.79 -43.08 -13.04
C ASP A 110 7.27 -43.31 -13.12
N GLY A 111 6.56 -42.65 -14.05
CA GLY A 111 5.11 -42.76 -14.19
C GLY A 111 4.33 -42.26 -12.96
N SER A 112 4.93 -41.40 -12.14
CA SER A 112 4.30 -40.83 -10.95
C SER A 112 2.99 -40.09 -11.27
N PRO A 113 2.14 -39.84 -10.25
CA PRO A 113 0.94 -39.00 -10.42
C PRO A 113 1.21 -37.63 -11.05
N ALA A 114 2.45 -37.13 -10.94
CA ALA A 114 2.90 -35.87 -11.54
C ALA A 114 2.93 -35.88 -13.08
N THR A 115 3.10 -37.05 -13.69
CA THR A 115 3.21 -37.23 -15.14
C THR A 115 2.06 -38.02 -15.75
N ARG A 116 1.09 -38.44 -14.94
CA ARG A 116 -0.02 -39.31 -15.35
C ARG A 116 -0.87 -38.75 -16.49
N GLU A 117 -0.97 -37.43 -16.59
CA GLU A 117 -1.75 -36.73 -17.63
C GLU A 117 -0.91 -36.34 -18.85
N LEU A 118 0.40 -36.62 -18.85
CA LEU A 118 1.32 -36.26 -19.92
C LEU A 118 1.42 -37.38 -20.95
N THR A 119 1.45 -37.03 -22.24
CA THR A 119 1.78 -37.98 -23.31
C THR A 119 3.29 -38.24 -23.36
N ALA A 120 3.71 -39.29 -24.08
CA ALA A 120 5.12 -39.56 -24.30
C ALA A 120 5.84 -38.40 -25.02
N GLU A 121 5.13 -37.68 -25.89
CA GLU A 121 5.64 -36.49 -26.58
C GLU A 121 5.83 -35.32 -25.59
N ASP A 122 4.85 -35.08 -24.71
CA ASP A 122 4.96 -34.07 -23.66
C ASP A 122 6.16 -34.34 -22.74
N VAL A 123 6.35 -35.60 -22.32
CA VAL A 123 7.47 -36.01 -21.47
C VAL A 123 8.80 -35.76 -22.17
N ALA A 124 8.93 -36.10 -23.46
CA ALA A 124 10.15 -35.86 -24.22
C ALA A 124 10.45 -34.36 -24.37
N ALA A 125 9.44 -33.54 -24.64
CA ALA A 125 9.59 -32.09 -24.78
C ALA A 125 9.93 -31.40 -23.44
N ILE A 126 9.27 -31.79 -22.35
CA ILE A 126 9.58 -31.31 -20.99
C ILE A 126 11.00 -31.70 -20.58
N ARG A 127 11.42 -32.94 -20.87
CA ARG A 127 12.80 -33.39 -20.64
C ARG A 127 13.81 -32.51 -21.38
N ALA A 128 13.62 -32.29 -22.68
CA ALA A 128 14.52 -31.46 -23.48
C ALA A 128 14.61 -30.02 -22.94
N ALA A 129 13.48 -29.45 -22.51
CA ALA A 129 13.44 -28.12 -21.89
C ALA A 129 14.17 -28.09 -20.54
N ALA A 130 13.94 -29.08 -19.68
CA ALA A 130 14.62 -29.22 -18.39
C ALA A 130 16.14 -29.41 -18.55
N GLU A 131 16.56 -30.18 -19.55
CA GLU A 131 17.98 -30.41 -19.87
C GLU A 131 18.73 -29.13 -20.26
N GLN A 132 18.05 -28.15 -20.86
CA GLN A 132 18.63 -26.87 -21.27
C GLN A 132 18.51 -25.78 -20.19
N THR A 133 17.72 -26.02 -19.14
CA THR A 133 17.44 -25.03 -18.10
C THR A 133 18.47 -25.09 -16.97
N ASP A 134 18.87 -23.92 -16.47
CA ASP A 134 19.64 -23.80 -15.22
C ASP A 134 18.69 -23.85 -14.02
N PHE A 135 18.77 -24.93 -13.25
CA PHE A 135 17.89 -25.18 -12.11
C PHE A 135 18.15 -24.27 -10.91
N LYS A 136 19.18 -23.40 -10.95
CA LYS A 136 19.35 -22.31 -9.96
C LYS A 136 18.15 -21.36 -9.88
N MET A 137 17.27 -21.37 -10.88
CA MET A 137 16.04 -20.58 -10.87
C MET A 137 15.03 -21.02 -9.80
N PHE A 138 15.08 -22.28 -9.33
CA PHE A 138 14.14 -22.80 -8.34
C PHE A 138 14.62 -22.49 -6.92
N LEU A 139 13.81 -21.76 -6.17
CA LEU A 139 14.15 -21.22 -4.86
C LEU A 139 13.05 -21.50 -3.84
N GLY A 140 13.44 -21.70 -2.58
CA GLY A 140 12.52 -21.67 -1.45
C GLY A 140 12.62 -20.30 -0.79
N VAL A 141 11.49 -19.60 -0.64
CA VAL A 141 11.48 -18.31 0.06
C VAL A 141 11.23 -18.56 1.53
N GLN A 142 12.12 -18.05 2.39
CA GLN A 142 11.95 -18.17 3.83
C GLN A 142 10.87 -17.20 4.32
N LEU A 143 10.11 -17.62 5.33
CA LEU A 143 9.06 -16.76 5.89
C LEU A 143 9.62 -15.42 6.40
N ILE A 144 10.82 -15.43 6.99
CA ILE A 144 11.46 -14.21 7.47
C ILE A 144 11.78 -13.24 6.33
N GLU A 145 12.22 -13.74 5.17
CA GLU A 145 12.49 -12.91 3.98
C GLU A 145 11.21 -12.27 3.44
N LEU A 146 10.07 -12.99 3.49
CA LEU A 146 8.77 -12.43 3.12
C LEU A 146 8.34 -11.33 4.09
N ILE A 147 8.52 -11.54 5.40
CA ILE A 147 8.20 -10.55 6.43
C ILE A 147 9.07 -9.31 6.26
N ASP A 148 10.37 -9.48 6.04
CA ASP A 148 11.33 -8.39 5.83
C ASP A 148 11.02 -7.62 4.53
N GLY A 149 10.66 -8.34 3.46
CA GLY A 149 10.19 -7.72 2.23
C GLY A 149 8.91 -6.92 2.45
N HIS A 150 7.93 -7.49 3.15
CA HIS A 150 6.69 -6.81 3.51
C HIS A 150 6.95 -5.58 4.38
N ALA A 151 7.90 -5.63 5.31
CA ALA A 151 8.29 -4.53 6.21
C ALA A 151 8.77 -3.27 5.48
N ARG A 152 9.17 -3.39 4.22
CA ARG A 152 9.55 -2.27 3.36
C ARG A 152 8.37 -1.62 2.63
N THR A 153 7.15 -2.12 2.85
CA THR A 153 5.92 -1.61 2.22
C THR A 153 5.08 -0.83 3.23
N ASN A 154 4.25 0.10 2.73
CA ASN A 154 3.25 0.83 3.52
C ASN A 154 2.13 -0.06 4.07
N TYR A 155 2.05 -1.33 3.66
CA TYR A 155 1.08 -2.29 4.18
C TYR A 155 1.52 -2.94 5.50
N HIS A 156 2.81 -2.86 5.87
CA HIS A 156 3.34 -3.63 7.01
C HIS A 156 2.76 -3.20 8.36
N ALA A 157 2.88 -1.93 8.70
CA ALA A 157 2.38 -1.42 9.96
C ALA A 157 0.88 -1.67 10.11
N PHE A 158 0.12 -1.52 9.02
CA PHE A 158 -1.31 -1.83 9.00
C PHE A 158 -1.58 -3.32 9.23
N ARG A 159 -0.88 -4.22 8.51
CA ARG A 159 -1.12 -5.67 8.55
C ARG A 159 -0.74 -6.34 9.88
N PHE A 160 0.37 -5.89 10.48
CA PHE A 160 0.98 -6.48 11.67
C PHE A 160 0.72 -5.67 12.95
N GLY A 161 0.04 -4.53 12.84
CA GLY A 161 -0.26 -3.69 13.99
C GLY A 161 0.97 -2.99 14.59
N THR A 162 2.11 -2.97 13.90
CA THR A 162 3.33 -2.31 14.39
C THR A 162 3.21 -0.79 14.34
N SER A 163 4.13 -0.10 15.02
CA SER A 163 4.20 1.36 15.02
C SER A 163 4.46 1.90 13.61
N LEU A 164 3.79 3.01 13.29
CA LEU A 164 4.09 3.75 12.06
C LEU A 164 5.46 4.45 12.17
N PRO A 165 6.17 4.70 11.05
CA PRO A 165 7.40 5.48 11.05
C PRO A 165 7.18 6.87 11.65
N ALA A 166 8.22 7.46 12.26
CA ALA A 166 8.10 8.82 12.79
C ALA A 166 7.73 9.81 11.68
N ARG A 167 6.73 10.67 11.93
CA ARG A 167 6.36 11.79 11.04
C ARG A 167 7.32 12.95 11.27
N GLY A 168 7.81 13.56 10.19
CA GLY A 168 8.56 14.82 10.26
C GLY A 168 7.69 15.99 10.74
N ALA A 169 8.31 17.11 11.08
CA ALA A 169 7.55 18.34 11.33
C ALA A 169 6.87 18.81 10.04
N PRO A 170 5.64 19.34 10.10
CA PRO A 170 5.00 19.92 8.94
C PRO A 170 5.78 21.17 8.47
N ASP A 171 5.81 21.38 7.16
CA ASP A 171 6.35 22.61 6.58
C ASP A 171 5.52 23.81 7.01
N GLN A 172 6.15 24.99 7.04
CA GLN A 172 5.43 26.23 7.25
C GLN A 172 4.57 26.55 6.02
N PRO A 173 3.36 27.12 6.21
CA PRO A 173 2.59 27.63 5.09
C PRO A 173 3.44 28.60 4.22
N PRO A 174 3.41 28.48 2.88
CA PRO A 174 4.09 29.41 2.00
C PRO A 174 3.55 30.84 2.17
N VAL A 175 4.30 31.86 1.77
CA VAL A 175 3.84 33.25 1.92
C VAL A 175 2.58 33.48 1.08
N ASP A 176 2.62 33.05 -0.18
CA ASP A 176 1.50 33.18 -1.12
C ASP A 176 0.48 32.07 -0.91
N LEU A 177 -0.78 32.36 -1.23
CA LEU A 177 -1.86 31.39 -1.15
C LEU A 177 -1.82 30.42 -2.34
N GLU A 178 -2.07 29.15 -2.07
CA GLU A 178 -2.11 28.11 -3.10
C GLU A 178 -3.55 27.75 -3.52
N PRO A 179 -3.77 27.27 -4.75
CA PRO A 179 -5.13 26.94 -5.23
C PRO A 179 -5.89 25.95 -4.34
N HIS A 180 -5.17 25.01 -3.72
CA HIS A 180 -5.75 23.94 -2.91
C HIS A 180 -6.26 24.38 -1.54
N GLU A 181 -5.97 25.61 -1.09
CA GLU A 181 -6.46 26.17 0.17
C GLU A 181 -7.55 27.25 -0.01
N THR A 182 -7.96 27.52 -1.24
CA THR A 182 -8.80 28.70 -1.54
C THR A 182 -10.20 28.62 -0.96
N ARG A 183 -10.82 27.43 -0.90
CA ARG A 183 -12.23 27.30 -0.51
C ARG A 183 -12.44 27.50 0.99
N TYR A 184 -11.66 26.86 1.85
CA TYR A 184 -11.79 27.09 3.29
C TYR A 184 -11.36 28.52 3.68
N ILE A 185 -10.38 29.11 2.98
CA ILE A 185 -9.98 30.50 3.18
C ILE A 185 -11.14 31.45 2.86
N ALA A 186 -11.86 31.23 1.75
CA ALA A 186 -13.04 32.02 1.43
C ALA A 186 -14.09 31.95 2.56
N GLN A 187 -14.34 30.76 3.10
CA GLN A 187 -15.25 30.63 4.25
C GLN A 187 -14.72 31.33 5.52
N LEU A 188 -13.41 31.33 5.77
CA LEU A 188 -12.83 32.10 6.89
C LEU A 188 -13.01 33.60 6.69
N LEU A 189 -12.90 34.12 5.47
CA LEU A 189 -13.18 35.53 5.18
C LEU A 189 -14.65 35.88 5.41
N GLU A 190 -15.58 34.99 5.05
CA GLU A 190 -17.01 35.14 5.39
C GLU A 190 -17.20 35.25 6.91
N VAL A 191 -16.55 34.38 7.69
CA VAL A 191 -16.58 34.42 9.17
C VAL A 191 -16.08 35.75 9.73
N TYR A 192 -14.99 36.32 9.19
CA TYR A 192 -14.48 37.60 9.67
C TYR A 192 -15.36 38.78 9.27
N SER A 193 -16.00 38.69 8.10
CA SER A 193 -16.90 39.73 7.59
C SER A 193 -18.21 39.84 8.38
N GLU A 194 -18.62 38.81 9.14
CA GLU A 194 -19.79 38.90 10.03
C GLU A 194 -19.62 39.93 11.16
N SER A 195 -18.39 40.14 11.64
CA SER A 195 -18.09 41.14 12.68
C SER A 195 -17.83 42.54 12.14
N GLU A 196 -17.56 42.68 10.85
CA GLU A 196 -17.21 43.96 10.22
C GLU A 196 -17.97 44.13 8.90
N ALA A 197 -19.12 44.82 8.95
CA ALA A 197 -20.00 45.02 7.79
C ALA A 197 -19.40 45.88 6.66
N GLU A 198 -18.26 46.53 6.87
CA GLU A 198 -17.67 47.53 5.96
C GLU A 198 -16.19 47.30 5.60
N SER A 199 -15.53 46.23 6.09
CA SER A 199 -14.12 45.97 5.74
C SER A 199 -14.00 45.06 4.51
N THR A 200 -13.26 45.53 3.50
CA THR A 200 -12.83 44.69 2.37
C THR A 200 -11.67 43.80 2.80
N LEU A 201 -11.97 42.76 3.59
CA LEU A 201 -11.00 41.71 3.90
C LEU A 201 -10.77 40.87 2.64
N SER A 202 -9.52 40.76 2.24
CA SER A 202 -9.11 39.92 1.10
C SER A 202 -8.17 38.81 1.56
N ALA A 203 -8.10 37.74 0.79
CA ALA A 203 -7.23 36.62 1.08
C ALA A 203 -5.74 37.04 1.16
N GLN A 204 -5.37 38.10 0.42
CA GLN A 204 -4.01 38.65 0.38
C GLN A 204 -3.70 39.60 1.55
N SER A 205 -4.70 40.30 2.09
CA SER A 205 -4.50 41.30 3.15
C SER A 205 -4.79 40.77 4.55
N ILE A 206 -5.62 39.73 4.69
CA ILE A 206 -6.09 39.23 5.99
C ILE A 206 -4.96 38.79 6.92
N ALA A 207 -3.87 38.27 6.37
CA ALA A 207 -2.71 37.85 7.17
C ALA A 207 -2.02 39.02 7.88
N SER A 208 -2.15 40.25 7.39
CA SER A 208 -1.58 41.47 7.98
C SER A 208 -2.57 42.25 8.84
N ASP A 209 -3.83 41.83 8.88
CA ASP A 209 -4.86 42.48 9.69
C ASP A 209 -4.54 42.36 11.20
N ALA A 210 -4.77 43.43 11.95
CA ALA A 210 -4.41 43.52 13.35
C ALA A 210 -5.30 42.64 14.24
N VAL A 211 -6.57 42.46 13.86
CA VAL A 211 -7.60 41.78 14.66
C VAL A 211 -7.66 40.30 14.29
N HIS A 212 -7.83 40.00 13.01
CA HIS A 212 -8.06 38.67 12.47
C HIS A 212 -6.80 37.96 12.00
N GLY A 213 -5.75 38.71 11.61
CA GLY A 213 -4.50 38.14 11.08
C GLY A 213 -3.84 37.11 11.98
N PRO A 214 -3.71 37.32 13.31
CA PRO A 214 -3.19 36.31 14.21
C PRO A 214 -4.01 35.01 14.24
N HIS A 215 -5.34 35.10 14.14
CA HIS A 215 -6.21 33.94 14.07
C HIS A 215 -6.08 33.22 12.73
N PHE A 216 -6.12 33.97 11.62
CA PHE A 216 -5.96 33.43 10.26
C PHE A 216 -4.65 32.64 10.10
N ARG A 217 -3.51 33.19 10.54
CA ARG A 217 -2.21 32.49 10.46
C ARG A 217 -2.22 31.15 11.21
N ARG A 218 -2.86 31.08 12.38
CA ARG A 218 -3.01 29.81 13.13
C ARG A 218 -3.89 28.81 12.38
N GLN A 219 -5.00 29.25 11.77
CA GLN A 219 -5.86 28.35 11.00
C GLN A 219 -5.17 27.81 9.75
N ARG A 220 -4.41 28.67 9.06
CA ARG A 220 -3.60 28.26 7.91
C ARG A 220 -2.49 27.28 8.31
N GLN A 221 -1.84 27.50 9.45
CA GLN A 221 -0.87 26.55 10.01
C GLN A 221 -1.51 25.18 10.30
N ALA A 222 -2.72 25.16 10.87
CA ALA A 222 -3.46 23.92 11.11
C ALA A 222 -3.77 23.18 9.80
N PHE A 223 -4.23 23.89 8.76
CA PHE A 223 -4.49 23.31 7.44
C PHE A 223 -3.24 22.63 6.85
N TYR A 224 -2.10 23.32 6.83
CA TYR A 224 -0.84 22.74 6.33
C TYR A 224 -0.32 21.58 7.19
N SER A 225 -0.60 21.59 8.50
CA SER A 225 -0.34 20.42 9.36
C SER A 225 -1.12 19.19 8.89
N ALA A 226 -2.41 19.35 8.58
CA ALA A 226 -3.24 18.26 8.05
C ALA A 226 -2.85 17.85 6.61
N GLU A 227 -2.40 18.77 5.76
CA GLU A 227 -1.83 18.41 4.45
C GLU A 227 -0.56 17.57 4.59
N ALA A 228 0.33 17.92 5.54
CA ALA A 228 1.50 17.10 5.85
C ALA A 228 1.10 15.70 6.37
N LEU A 229 0.03 15.59 7.16
CA LEU A 229 -0.55 14.30 7.57
C LEU A 229 -1.04 13.49 6.36
N ARG A 230 -1.74 14.13 5.42
CA ARG A 230 -2.26 13.50 4.20
C ARG A 230 -1.14 12.93 3.32
N VAL A 231 -0.08 13.72 3.10
CA VAL A 231 1.10 13.29 2.34
C VAL A 231 1.81 12.15 3.05
N TYR A 232 2.01 12.24 4.36
CA TYR A 232 2.60 11.17 5.16
C TYR A 232 1.78 9.86 5.04
N ALA A 233 0.45 9.95 5.12
CA ALA A 233 -0.43 8.79 5.05
C ALA A 233 -0.33 8.07 3.71
N ARG A 234 -0.27 8.81 2.59
CA ARG A 234 -0.08 8.24 1.24
C ARG A 234 1.11 7.28 1.17
N ASP A 235 2.21 7.65 1.83
CA ASP A 235 3.47 6.92 1.75
C ASP A 235 3.61 5.86 2.86
N SER A 236 2.84 5.96 3.95
CA SER A 236 3.04 5.17 5.18
C SER A 236 1.95 4.15 5.48
N VAL A 237 0.75 4.30 4.90
CA VAL A 237 -0.39 3.41 5.13
C VAL A 237 -1.09 3.03 3.81
N PRO A 238 -1.96 2.00 3.80
CA PRO A 238 -2.74 1.63 2.62
C PRO A 238 -3.67 2.77 2.14
N PRO A 239 -3.95 2.86 0.82
CA PRO A 239 -4.95 3.80 0.28
C PRO A 239 -6.31 3.68 0.99
N GLY A 240 -7.01 4.80 1.18
CA GLY A 240 -8.29 4.85 1.89
C GLY A 240 -8.16 5.10 3.41
N THR A 241 -6.97 4.92 3.99
CA THR A 241 -6.77 5.09 5.44
C THR A 241 -6.87 6.55 5.88
N PHE A 242 -6.43 7.50 5.05
CA PHE A 242 -6.55 8.93 5.39
C PHE A 242 -7.99 9.41 5.21
N GLU A 243 -8.66 8.96 4.15
CA GLU A 243 -10.04 9.28 3.86
C GLU A 243 -10.96 8.78 4.99
N SER A 244 -10.73 7.58 5.52
CA SER A 244 -11.45 7.08 6.69
C SER A 244 -11.23 7.94 7.94
N LEU A 245 -10.02 8.48 8.16
CA LEU A 245 -9.77 9.40 9.27
C LEU A 245 -10.58 10.69 9.11
N LEU A 246 -10.63 11.21 7.88
CA LEU A 246 -11.35 12.43 7.55
C LEU A 246 -12.87 12.23 7.78
N ASP A 247 -13.38 11.05 7.43
CA ASP A 247 -14.77 10.66 7.67
C ASP A 247 -15.08 10.47 9.17
N ASP A 248 -14.19 9.84 9.94
CA ASP A 248 -14.35 9.72 11.39
C ASP A 248 -14.38 11.10 12.08
N VAL A 249 -13.52 12.02 11.64
CA VAL A 249 -13.52 13.41 12.15
C VAL A 249 -14.80 14.13 11.75
N HIS A 250 -15.25 13.98 10.51
CA HIS A 250 -16.51 14.58 10.04
C HIS A 250 -17.71 14.09 10.85
N ALA A 251 -17.84 12.77 11.02
CA ALA A 251 -18.88 12.16 11.83
C ALA A 251 -18.83 12.62 13.30
N GLY A 252 -17.65 12.94 13.82
CA GLY A 252 -17.49 13.47 15.17
C GLY A 252 -17.84 14.94 15.35
N VAL A 253 -17.93 15.73 14.27
CA VAL A 253 -18.14 17.20 14.37
C VAL A 253 -19.36 17.71 13.61
N VAL A 254 -19.98 16.92 12.74
CA VAL A 254 -21.05 17.38 11.84
C VAL A 254 -22.26 17.90 12.62
N GLU A 255 -22.73 17.20 13.65
CA GLU A 255 -23.85 17.68 14.47
C GLU A 255 -23.51 18.97 15.21
N ILE A 256 -22.26 19.14 15.63
CA ILE A 256 -21.78 20.37 16.27
C ILE A 256 -21.72 21.51 15.26
N ALA A 257 -21.42 21.23 14.00
CA ALA A 257 -21.45 22.23 12.94
C ALA A 257 -22.90 22.64 12.60
N GLU A 258 -23.84 21.71 12.63
CA GLU A 258 -25.24 21.89 12.21
C GLU A 258 -26.16 22.51 13.28
N VAL A 259 -25.80 22.43 14.57
CA VAL A 259 -26.56 23.12 15.62
C VAL A 259 -26.55 24.64 15.40
N SER A 260 -27.55 25.33 15.94
CA SER A 260 -27.63 26.78 15.84
C SER A 260 -26.50 27.45 16.63
N HIS A 261 -25.74 28.32 15.97
CA HIS A 261 -24.70 29.16 16.57
C HIS A 261 -25.05 30.63 16.36
N ALA A 262 -24.59 31.50 17.26
CA ALA A 262 -24.84 32.94 17.16
C ALA A 262 -24.08 33.60 15.99
N SER A 263 -22.93 33.04 15.61
CA SER A 263 -22.12 33.45 14.46
C SER A 263 -21.37 32.26 13.84
N GLY A 264 -20.88 32.42 12.62
CA GLY A 264 -19.95 31.46 12.01
C GLY A 264 -18.63 31.35 12.77
N ARG A 265 -18.21 32.41 13.48
CA ARG A 265 -17.04 32.37 14.37
C ARG A 265 -17.26 31.45 15.57
N ASP A 266 -18.46 31.46 16.14
CA ASP A 266 -18.83 30.55 17.25
C ASP A 266 -18.90 29.11 16.75
N ARG A 267 -19.51 28.88 15.58
CA ARG A 267 -19.55 27.54 14.93
C ARG A 267 -18.14 26.99 14.68
N LEU A 268 -17.28 27.77 14.03
CA LEU A 268 -15.89 27.41 13.76
C LEU A 268 -15.16 27.07 15.06
N THR A 269 -15.28 27.92 16.08
CA THR A 269 -14.61 27.74 17.37
C THR A 269 -15.09 26.47 18.07
N ALA A 270 -16.40 26.22 18.09
CA ALA A 270 -16.99 25.02 18.70
C ALA A 270 -16.51 23.74 18.01
N VAL A 271 -16.56 23.70 16.67
CA VAL A 271 -16.13 22.54 15.86
C VAL A 271 -14.63 22.27 16.05
N LEU A 272 -13.78 23.28 15.90
CA LEU A 272 -12.32 23.11 16.05
C LEU A 272 -11.93 22.73 17.48
N THR A 273 -12.66 23.21 18.49
CA THR A 273 -12.43 22.80 19.88
C THR A 273 -12.79 21.34 20.07
N HIS A 274 -13.97 20.92 19.58
CA HIS A 274 -14.41 19.54 19.71
C HIS A 274 -13.52 18.57 18.94
N SER A 275 -13.03 18.93 17.75
CA SER A 275 -12.15 18.06 16.97
C SER A 275 -10.88 17.67 17.73
N THR A 276 -10.35 18.56 18.58
CA THR A 276 -9.19 18.24 19.43
C THR A 276 -9.48 17.23 20.53
N GLN A 277 -10.76 16.99 20.85
CA GLN A 277 -11.21 16.12 21.94
C GLN A 277 -11.71 14.76 21.46
N LEU A 278 -11.85 14.55 20.14
CA LEU A 278 -12.30 13.28 19.57
C LEU A 278 -11.43 12.10 20.01
N GLN A 279 -12.09 11.01 20.41
CA GLN A 279 -11.45 9.74 20.71
C GLN A 279 -11.31 8.93 19.41
N LEU A 280 -10.12 8.97 18.83
CA LEU A 280 -9.78 8.31 17.56
C LEU A 280 -8.82 7.14 17.78
N ASP A 281 -8.78 6.57 18.99
CA ASP A 281 -7.78 5.58 19.43
C ASP A 281 -7.78 4.29 18.60
N SER A 282 -8.91 3.96 17.98
CA SER A 282 -9.04 2.85 17.04
C SER A 282 -8.42 3.13 15.66
N HIS A 283 -8.21 4.40 15.32
CA HIS A 283 -7.75 4.80 13.99
C HIS A 283 -6.23 4.67 13.85
N ARG A 284 -5.75 4.04 12.77
CA ARG A 284 -4.32 3.72 12.59
C ARG A 284 -3.40 4.93 12.57
N LEU A 285 -3.86 6.06 12.05
CA LEU A 285 -3.09 7.31 11.98
C LEU A 285 -3.04 8.09 13.30
N VAL A 286 -3.83 7.73 14.33
CA VAL A 286 -3.97 8.54 15.54
C VAL A 286 -2.64 8.80 16.27
N SER A 287 -1.72 7.83 16.21
CA SER A 287 -0.40 7.94 16.85
C SER A 287 0.54 8.96 16.20
N VAL A 288 0.22 9.42 14.98
CA VAL A 288 0.96 10.46 14.25
C VAL A 288 0.11 11.72 13.99
N THR A 289 -1.13 11.75 14.51
CA THR A 289 -2.05 12.89 14.40
C THR A 289 -1.97 13.76 15.64
N GLY A 290 -1.44 14.97 15.50
CA GLY A 290 -1.40 16.01 16.52
C GLY A 290 -2.67 16.88 16.57
N LEU A 291 -2.72 17.79 17.55
CA LEU A 291 -3.88 18.66 17.77
C LEU A 291 -4.14 19.64 16.61
N GLU A 292 -3.08 20.19 16.02
CA GLU A 292 -3.20 21.08 14.86
C GLU A 292 -3.68 20.33 13.61
N ASP A 293 -3.28 19.07 13.44
CA ASP A 293 -3.82 18.23 12.36
C ASP A 293 -5.33 18.08 12.50
N ARG A 294 -5.85 17.83 13.71
CA ARG A 294 -7.30 17.66 13.94
C ARG A 294 -8.10 18.91 13.58
N LYS A 295 -7.55 20.10 13.84
CA LYS A 295 -8.15 21.36 13.37
C LYS A 295 -8.04 21.50 11.85
N GLY A 296 -6.89 21.15 11.30
CA GLY A 296 -6.65 21.17 9.86
C GLY A 296 -7.54 20.23 9.06
N LEU A 297 -7.88 19.05 9.60
CA LEU A 297 -8.83 18.11 9.00
C LEU A 297 -10.21 18.76 8.84
N CYS A 298 -10.66 19.56 9.82
CA CYS A 298 -11.89 20.36 9.68
C CYS A 298 -11.78 21.42 8.58
N HIS A 299 -10.60 22.02 8.39
CA HIS A 299 -10.37 22.96 7.27
C HIS A 299 -10.35 22.25 5.91
N GLN A 300 -9.79 21.03 5.82
CA GLN A 300 -9.90 20.21 4.61
C GLN A 300 -11.36 19.84 4.32
N LEU A 301 -12.13 19.43 5.33
CA LEU A 301 -13.57 19.21 5.20
C LEU A 301 -14.30 20.46 4.69
N ALA A 302 -13.97 21.64 5.21
CA ALA A 302 -14.54 22.90 4.73
C ALA A 302 -14.09 23.24 3.30
N ASN A 303 -12.84 22.90 2.96
CA ASN A 303 -12.30 23.09 1.62
C ASN A 303 -13.03 22.21 0.58
N ASP A 304 -13.51 21.05 1.01
CA ASP A 304 -14.34 20.12 0.22
C ASP A 304 -15.85 20.37 0.37
N ASP A 305 -16.26 21.50 0.98
CA ASP A 305 -17.65 21.88 1.25
C ASP A 305 -18.46 20.86 2.09
N ARG A 306 -17.76 19.97 2.81
CA ARG A 306 -18.36 19.04 3.78
C ARG A 306 -18.67 19.69 5.13
N LEU A 307 -18.04 20.84 5.39
CA LEU A 307 -18.35 21.74 6.50
C LEU A 307 -18.52 23.17 5.97
N THR A 308 -19.46 23.90 6.55
CA THR A 308 -19.73 25.30 6.18
C THR A 308 -19.80 26.20 7.41
N TRP A 309 -18.97 27.24 7.47
CA TRP A 309 -18.88 28.10 8.65
C TRP A 309 -19.98 29.17 8.73
N VAL A 310 -20.34 29.78 7.60
CA VAL A 310 -21.41 30.78 7.52
C VAL A 310 -22.53 30.24 6.64
N SER A 311 -23.75 30.18 7.19
CA SER A 311 -24.91 29.77 6.41
C SER A 311 -25.32 30.94 5.48
N LYS A 312 -25.41 30.69 4.18
CA LYS A 312 -25.97 31.69 3.25
C LYS A 312 -27.44 31.91 3.58
N LYS A 313 -27.82 33.16 3.86
CA LYS A 313 -29.22 33.58 3.96
C LYS A 313 -29.92 33.51 2.60
#